data_AF-A0A3R7TFR7-F1
#
_entry.id   AF-A0A3R7TFR7-F1
#
_cell.length_a   1.000
_cell.length_b   1.000
_cell.length_c   1.000
_cell.angle_alpha   90.00
_cell.angle_beta   90.00
_cell.angle_gamma   90.00
#
_symmetry.space_group_name_H-M   'P 1'
#
loop_
_entity.id
_entity.type
_entity.pdbx_description
1 polymer ?
#
loop_
_entity_poly.entity_id
_entity_poly.type
_entity_poly.pdbx_seq_one_letter_code
_entity_poly.pdbx_strand_id
1 'polypeptide(L)'
;MSNLITPNTNKPDQSIRDWIAEQNSDAIMINGYDHCILGISPSGSIIYSVEDILKTLVGAEHTWNFDDAIEWFEFNIQRSFTNKKNEPIFVQSDYSTYSLDFSD
;
A
#
# COMPACT_ATOMS: atom_id res chain seq x y z
N MET A 1 14.01 -12.44 4.46
CA MET A 1 13.38 -11.53 5.45
C MET A 1 13.63 -10.11 4.99
N SER A 2 12.62 -9.46 4.43
CA SER A 2 12.68 -8.08 4.00
C SER A 2 12.72 -7.20 5.25
N ASN A 3 13.78 -6.41 5.44
CA ASN A 3 13.87 -5.48 6.57
C ASN A 3 12.86 -4.35 6.37
N LEU A 4 11.68 -4.44 6.99
CA LEU A 4 10.67 -3.38 6.97
C LEU A 4 11.08 -2.24 7.89
N ILE A 5 11.09 -1.00 7.39
CA ILE A 5 11.18 0.18 8.24
C ILE A 5 9.75 0.56 8.61
N THR A 6 9.39 0.38 9.88
CA THR A 6 8.04 0.69 10.37
C THR A 6 7.94 2.14 10.82
N PRO A 7 6.75 2.76 10.69
CA PRO A 7 6.51 4.09 11.21
C PRO A 7 6.76 4.14 12.72
N ASN A 8 7.53 5.12 13.17
CA ASN A 8 7.73 5.41 14.58
C ASN A 8 7.22 6.82 14.88
N THR A 9 5.91 6.95 15.06
CA THR A 9 5.23 8.22 15.31
C THR A 9 5.25 8.62 16.79
N ASN A 10 6.37 8.39 17.49
CA ASN A 10 6.56 8.83 18.88
C ASN A 10 6.53 10.37 19.04
N LYS A 11 6.55 11.12 17.94
CA LYS A 11 6.29 12.57 17.91
C LYS A 11 4.76 12.77 17.84
N PRO A 12 4.15 13.46 18.83
CA PRO A 12 2.69 13.53 18.96
C PRO A 12 1.94 14.13 17.76
N ASP A 13 2.61 14.92 16.91
CA ASP A 13 2.01 15.60 15.75
C ASP A 13 2.58 15.16 14.39
N GLN A 14 3.42 14.11 14.34
CA GLN A 14 4.01 13.67 13.07
C GLN A 14 3.02 12.78 12.31
N SER A 15 2.57 13.23 11.14
CA SER A 15 1.76 12.39 10.25
C SER A 15 2.61 11.30 9.60
N ILE A 16 1.97 10.21 9.17
CA ILE A 16 2.63 9.16 8.39
C ILE A 16 3.26 9.73 7.10
N ARG A 17 2.66 10.76 6.51
CA ARG A 17 3.18 11.45 5.31
C ARG A 17 4.49 12.19 5.60
N ASP A 18 4.56 12.90 6.73
CA ASP A 18 5.78 13.60 7.13
C ASP A 18 6.90 12.60 7.44
N TRP A 19 6.57 11.50 8.13
CA TRP A 19 7.52 10.44 8.39
C TRP A 19 8.05 9.81 7.09
N ILE A 20 7.18 9.52 6.12
CA ILE A 20 7.58 9.01 4.79
C ILE A 20 8.48 10.01 4.07
N ALA A 21 8.14 11.30 4.08
CA ALA A 21 8.92 12.34 3.44
C ALA A 21 10.33 12.49 4.06
N GLU A 22 10.47 12.27 5.37
CA GLU A 22 11.78 12.20 6.05
C GLU A 22 12.62 11.00 5.59
N GLN A 23 12.01 9.88 5.23
CA GLN A 23 12.71 8.67 4.77
C GLN A 23 13.02 8.70 3.26
N ASN A 24 12.03 9.08 2.45
CA ASN A 24 12.13 9.17 1.01
C ASN A 24 11.08 10.14 0.45
N SER A 25 11.50 11.35 0.07
CA SER A 25 10.64 12.35 -0.57
C SER A 25 10.12 11.93 -1.95
N ASP A 26 10.78 10.98 -2.60
CA ASP A 26 10.40 10.45 -3.92
C ASP A 26 9.51 9.21 -3.82
N ALA A 27 9.00 8.89 -2.62
CA ALA A 27 8.09 7.77 -2.42
C ALA A 27 6.73 8.05 -3.05
N ILE A 28 6.17 7.07 -3.76
CA ILE A 28 4.88 7.20 -4.42
C ILE A 28 3.77 6.82 -3.44
N MET A 29 3.04 7.82 -2.94
CA MET A 29 1.90 7.61 -2.03
C MET A 29 0.59 7.45 -2.79
N ILE A 30 -0.28 6.56 -2.28
CA ILE A 30 -1.64 6.38 -2.79
C ILE A 30 -2.57 7.24 -1.94
N ASN A 31 -3.22 8.22 -2.55
CA ASN A 31 -4.11 9.14 -1.82
C ASN A 31 -5.32 8.41 -1.25
N GLY A 32 -5.63 8.69 0.02
CA GLY A 32 -6.75 8.07 0.73
C GLY A 32 -6.45 6.73 1.41
N TYR A 33 -5.21 6.23 1.31
CA TYR A 33 -4.82 4.91 1.86
C TYR A 33 -3.70 4.98 2.89
N ASP A 34 -3.52 6.14 3.53
CA ASP A 34 -2.46 6.38 4.51
C ASP A 34 -2.50 5.39 5.69
N HIS A 35 -3.71 5.00 6.12
CA HIS A 35 -3.94 4.03 7.19
C HIS A 35 -3.66 2.58 6.78
N CYS A 36 -3.45 2.32 5.49
CA CYS A 36 -3.10 1.00 4.96
C CYS A 36 -1.57 0.79 4.88
N ILE A 37 -0.78 1.79 5.29
CA ILE A 37 0.69 1.76 5.20
C ILE A 37 1.27 0.93 6.35
N LEU A 38 2.05 -0.09 5.99
CA LEU A 38 2.79 -0.93 6.94
C LEU A 38 4.20 -0.40 7.20
N GLY A 39 4.79 0.30 6.24
CA GLY A 39 6.13 0.88 6.35
C GLY A 39 6.76 1.18 5.00
N ILE A 40 8.09 1.29 5.00
CA ILE A 40 8.93 1.55 3.83
C ILE A 40 9.92 0.39 3.65
N SER A 41 10.11 -0.03 2.40
CA SER A 41 11.15 -0.98 2.03
C SER A 41 12.54 -0.32 2.09
N PRO A 42 13.64 -1.09 2.23
CA PRO A 42 14.98 -0.52 2.17
C PRO A 42 15.30 0.21 0.86
N SER A 43 14.55 -0.07 -0.21
CA SER A 43 14.67 0.60 -1.51
C SER A 43 13.86 1.90 -1.61
N GLY A 44 13.11 2.28 -0.58
CA GLY A 44 12.30 3.51 -0.54
C GLY A 44 10.87 3.38 -1.04
N SER A 45 10.40 2.17 -1.38
CA SER A 45 9.01 1.91 -1.75
C SER A 45 8.12 1.82 -0.51
N ILE A 46 6.92 2.39 -0.58
CA ILE A 46 5.94 2.23 0.51
C ILE A 46 5.30 0.86 0.41
N ILE A 47 5.13 0.21 1.55
CA ILE A 47 4.50 -1.11 1.65
C ILE A 47 3.09 -0.93 2.21
N TYR A 48 2.10 -1.38 1.44
CA TYR A 48 0.67 -1.32 1.78
C TYR A 48 0.10 -2.71 2.05
N SER A 49 -0.80 -2.78 3.02
CA SER A 49 -1.67 -3.93 3.28
C SER A 49 -2.79 -3.99 2.23
N VAL A 50 -2.84 -5.04 1.43
CA VAL A 50 -3.94 -5.28 0.49
C VAL A 50 -5.25 -5.45 1.25
N GLU A 51 -5.24 -6.18 2.36
CA GLU A 51 -6.43 -6.42 3.17
C GLU A 51 -7.06 -5.11 3.67
N ASP A 52 -6.25 -4.15 4.13
CA ASP A 52 -6.76 -2.87 4.62
C ASP A 52 -7.26 -1.98 3.47
N ILE A 53 -6.64 -2.04 2.30
CA ILE A 53 -7.15 -1.38 1.08
C ILE A 53 -8.53 -1.95 0.73
N LEU A 54 -8.67 -3.27 0.67
CA LEU A 54 -9.94 -3.93 0.33
C LEU A 54 -11.04 -3.61 1.36
N LYS A 55 -10.72 -3.64 2.65
CA LYS A 55 -11.65 -3.21 3.72
C LYS A 55 -12.07 -1.75 3.56
N THR A 56 -11.17 -0.89 3.12
CA THR A 56 -11.46 0.52 2.86
C THR A 56 -12.43 0.68 1.70
N LEU A 57 -12.21 -0.06 0.60
CA LEU A 57 -13.10 -0.05 -0.56
C LEU A 57 -14.50 -0.57 -0.22
N VAL A 58 -14.59 -1.72 0.45
CA VAL A 58 -15.87 -2.30 0.92
C VAL A 58 -16.57 -1.39 1.94
N GLY A 59 -15.81 -0.74 2.83
CA GLY A 59 -16.36 0.16 3.83
C GLY A 59 -16.84 1.50 3.26
N ALA A 60 -16.21 1.97 2.18
CA ALA A 60 -16.60 3.20 1.48
C ALA A 60 -17.85 2.99 0.62
N GLU A 61 -17.98 1.82 -0.02
CA GLU A 61 -19.10 1.48 -0.91
C GLU A 61 -19.99 0.41 -0.27
N HIS A 62 -21.16 0.83 0.23
CA HIS A 62 -22.08 -0.04 1.00
C HIS A 62 -22.59 -1.29 0.28
N THR A 63 -22.43 -1.37 -1.05
CA THR A 63 -22.90 -2.52 -1.86
C THR A 63 -21.79 -3.43 -2.34
N TRP A 64 -20.52 -3.07 -2.12
CA TRP A 64 -19.40 -3.87 -2.63
C TRP A 64 -19.11 -5.06 -1.73
N ASN A 65 -18.84 -6.21 -2.34
CA ASN A 65 -18.20 -7.32 -1.66
C ASN A 65 -16.67 -7.27 -1.87
N PHE A 66 -15.94 -8.24 -1.31
CA PHE A 66 -14.48 -8.29 -1.46
C PHE A 66 -14.03 -8.60 -2.89
N ASP A 67 -14.81 -9.36 -3.67
CA ASP A 67 -14.47 -9.67 -5.07
C ASP A 67 -14.54 -8.41 -5.94
N ASP A 68 -15.60 -7.60 -5.78
CA ASP A 68 -15.75 -6.30 -6.45
C ASP A 68 -14.57 -5.36 -6.09
N ALA A 69 -14.20 -5.34 -4.81
CA ALA A 69 -13.09 -4.54 -4.32
C ALA A 69 -11.74 -5.01 -4.87
N ILE A 70 -11.53 -6.33 -5.04
CA ILE A 70 -10.33 -6.90 -5.64
C ILE A 70 -10.23 -6.47 -7.10
N GLU A 71 -11.27 -6.67 -7.90
CA GLU A 71 -11.27 -6.27 -9.32
C GLU A 71 -10.98 -4.78 -9.48
N TRP A 72 -11.60 -3.94 -8.63
CA TRP A 72 -11.36 -2.51 -8.66
C TRP A 72 -9.92 -2.16 -8.25
N PHE A 73 -9.40 -2.74 -7.17
CA PHE A 73 -8.04 -2.54 -6.69
C PHE A 73 -7.02 -2.89 -7.78
N GLU A 74 -7.18 -4.05 -8.41
CA GLU A 74 -6.29 -4.52 -9.47
C GLU A 74 -6.29 -3.56 -10.66
N PHE A 75 -7.49 -3.17 -11.12
CA PHE A 75 -7.62 -2.33 -12.30
C PHE A 75 -7.17 -0.89 -12.07
N ASN A 76 -7.53 -0.28 -10.94
CA ASN A 76 -7.36 1.15 -10.69
C ASN A 76 -6.11 1.49 -9.87
N ILE A 77 -5.72 0.63 -8.94
CA ILE A 77 -4.56 0.87 -8.08
C ILE A 77 -3.36 0.11 -8.61
N GLN A 78 -3.39 -1.23 -8.62
CA GLN A 78 -2.21 -2.03 -8.89
C GLN A 78 -1.65 -1.77 -10.30
N ARG A 79 -2.51 -1.82 -11.33
CA ARG A 79 -2.11 -1.57 -12.72
C ARG A 79 -1.65 -0.13 -13.01
N SER A 80 -1.92 0.84 -12.11
CA SER A 80 -1.42 2.21 -12.25
C SER A 80 0.10 2.33 -12.00
N PHE A 81 0.71 1.29 -11.44
CA PHE A 81 2.12 1.22 -11.10
C PHE A 81 2.80 0.11 -11.89
N THR A 82 3.45 0.48 -12.99
CA THR A 82 4.17 -0.43 -13.87
C THR A 82 5.61 0.05 -14.06
N ASN A 83 6.57 -0.70 -13.48
CA ASN A 83 8.01 -0.48 -13.60
C ASN A 83 8.46 0.94 -13.22
N LYS A 84 7.81 1.56 -12.22
CA LYS A 84 8.22 2.89 -11.73
C LYS A 84 9.21 2.73 -10.59
N LYS A 85 10.23 3.59 -10.56
CA LYS A 85 11.10 3.71 -9.38
C LYS A 85 10.25 4.08 -8.16
N ASN A 86 10.47 3.39 -7.04
CA ASN A 86 9.75 3.57 -5.77
C ASN A 86 8.23 3.27 -5.86
N GLU A 87 7.80 2.43 -6.80
CA GLU A 87 6.39 2.01 -6.84
C GLU A 87 5.96 1.32 -5.54
N PRO A 88 4.68 1.49 -5.14
CA PRO A 88 4.14 0.82 -3.96
C PRO A 88 4.28 -0.69 -4.05
N ILE A 89 4.60 -1.31 -2.92
CA ILE A 89 4.60 -2.77 -2.76
C ILE A 89 3.32 -3.14 -2.04
N PHE A 90 2.56 -4.07 -2.62
CA PHE A 90 1.32 -4.58 -2.04
C PHE A 90 1.60 -5.94 -1.41
N VAL A 91 1.24 -6.10 -0.14
CA VAL A 91 1.43 -7.36 0.59
C VAL A 91 0.11 -7.90 1.12
N GLN A 92 -0.02 -9.23 1.10
CA GLN A 92 -1.12 -9.96 1.70
C GLN A 92 -0.87 -10.21 3.20
N SER A 93 -1.89 -10.69 3.91
CA SER A 93 -1.84 -10.96 5.36
C SER A 93 -0.81 -12.03 5.74
N ASP A 94 -0.44 -12.90 4.79
CA ASP A 94 0.63 -13.90 4.93
C ASP A 94 2.03 -13.32 4.60
N TYR A 95 2.12 -12.02 4.36
CA TYR A 95 3.32 -11.29 3.94
C TYR A 95 3.91 -11.73 2.60
N SER A 96 3.17 -12.52 1.81
CA SER A 96 3.49 -12.68 0.40
C SER A 96 3.27 -11.35 -0.33
N THR A 97 4.11 -11.08 -1.32
CA THR A 97 3.83 -9.98 -2.25
C THR A 97 2.57 -10.35 -3.01
N TYR A 98 1.64 -9.42 -3.13
CA TYR A 98 0.50 -9.58 -4.01
C TYR A 98 0.99 -9.52 -5.46
N SER A 99 1.20 -10.69 -6.05
CA SER A 99 1.57 -10.85 -7.45
C SER A 99 0.39 -11.44 -8.20
N LEU A 100 0.01 -10.82 -9.32
CA LEU A 100 -0.83 -11.48 -10.30
C LEU A 100 0.01 -12.57 -10.96
N ASP A 101 -0.36 -13.83 -10.74
CA ASP A 101 -0.01 -14.89 -11.67
C ASP A 101 -0.82 -14.60 -12.94
N PHE A 102 -0.21 -13.90 -13.90
CA PHE A 102 -0.72 -13.87 -15.26
C PHE A 102 -0.50 -15.26 -15.85
N SER A 103 -1.43 -16.18 -15.62
CA SER A 103 -1.56 -17.32 -16.52
C SER A 103 -2.03 -16.76 -17.87
N ASP A 104 -1.15 -16.89 -18.86
CA ASP A 104 -1.29 -16.47 -20.27
C ASP A 104 -2.68 -16.71 -20.88
#